data_AF-A0A074MFA5-F1
#
_entry.id   AF-A0A074MFA5-F1
#
_cell.length_a   1.000
_cell.length_b   1.000
_cell.length_c   1.000
_cell.angle_alpha   90.00
_cell.angle_beta   90.00
_cell.angle_gamma   90.00
#
_symmetry.space_group_name_H-M   'P 1'
#
loop_
_entity.id
_entity.type
_entity.pdbx_description
1 polymer ?
#
loop_
_entity_poly.entity_id
_entity_poly.type
_entity_poly.pdbx_seq_one_letter_code
_entity_poly.pdbx_strand_id
1 'polypeptide(L)'
;MRKQPREHVKQSFALVLLVVLTVGAIAGPTGLLAWAENSEVLAEREARIAMLSDKRDALKNRVDLLDPNGADPDLVGELVRKDLGVIHPDEIVVTLEDE
;
A
#
# COMPACT_ATOMS: atom_id res chain seq x y z
N MET A 1 -20.16 -11.15 64.70
CA MET A 1 -18.91 -10.42 64.33
C MET A 1 -18.91 -10.15 62.82
N ARG A 2 -19.27 -8.94 62.37
CA ARG A 2 -19.13 -8.52 60.96
C ARG A 2 -18.02 -7.47 60.87
N LYS A 3 -16.79 -7.90 60.60
CA LYS A 3 -15.69 -7.02 60.21
C LYS A 3 -15.64 -6.98 58.68
N GLN A 4 -16.52 -6.20 58.05
CA GLN A 4 -16.61 -6.10 56.58
C GLN A 4 -16.22 -4.74 55.93
N PRO A 5 -15.88 -3.63 56.60
CA PRO A 5 -15.73 -2.36 55.89
C PRO A 5 -14.46 -2.30 55.00
N ARG A 6 -13.40 -3.03 55.35
CA ARG A 6 -12.12 -2.98 54.61
C ARG A 6 -12.11 -3.85 53.35
N GLU A 7 -12.90 -4.92 53.30
CA GLU A 7 -13.00 -5.77 52.11
C GLU A 7 -13.79 -5.08 51.00
N HIS A 8 -14.92 -4.47 51.34
CA HIS A 8 -15.72 -3.71 50.38
C HIS A 8 -14.92 -2.55 49.77
N VAL A 9 -14.12 -1.84 50.55
CA VAL A 9 -13.25 -0.77 50.02
C VAL A 9 -12.20 -1.31 49.04
N LYS A 10 -11.57 -2.46 49.36
CA LYS A 10 -10.61 -3.10 48.45
C LYS A 10 -11.28 -3.60 47.17
N GLN A 11 -12.48 -4.18 47.28
CA GLN A 11 -13.25 -4.65 46.15
C GLN A 11 -13.71 -3.50 45.25
N SER A 12 -14.21 -2.41 45.83
CA SER A 12 -14.59 -1.20 45.08
C SER A 12 -13.39 -0.59 44.38
N PHE A 13 -12.23 -0.52 45.04
CA PHE A 13 -11.01 -0.01 44.42
C PHE A 13 -10.54 -0.91 43.26
N ALA A 14 -10.54 -2.24 43.46
CA ALA A 14 -10.21 -3.19 42.40
C ALA A 14 -11.17 -3.09 41.21
N LEU A 15 -12.46 -2.90 41.46
CA LEU A 15 -13.47 -2.70 40.42
C LEU A 15 -13.21 -1.40 39.63
N VAL A 16 -12.97 -0.29 40.32
CA VAL A 16 -12.64 0.99 39.66
C VAL A 16 -11.39 0.86 38.81
N LEU A 17 -10.35 0.21 39.33
CA LEU A 17 -9.12 -0.04 38.59
C LEU A 17 -9.38 -0.87 37.32
N LEU A 18 -10.18 -1.93 37.41
CA LEU A 18 -10.57 -2.74 36.26
C LEU A 18 -11.35 -1.94 35.22
N VAL A 19 -12.28 -1.09 35.65
CA VAL A 19 -13.03 -0.21 34.75
C VAL A 19 -12.09 0.75 34.03
N VAL A 20 -11.16 1.39 34.73
CA VAL A 20 -10.18 2.30 34.12
C VAL A 20 -9.30 1.58 33.11
N LEU A 21 -8.82 0.38 33.43
CA LEU A 21 -8.03 -0.44 32.51
C LEU A 21 -8.85 -0.84 31.27
N THR A 22 -10.11 -1.19 31.45
CA THR A 22 -11.01 -1.58 30.35
C THR A 22 -11.27 -0.39 29.42
N VAL A 23 -11.59 0.78 29.98
CA VAL A 23 -11.78 2.01 29.21
C VAL A 23 -10.49 2.41 28.49
N GLY A 24 -9.35 2.35 29.17
CA GLY A 24 -8.04 2.63 28.58
C GLY A 24 -7.64 1.64 27.47
N ALA A 25 -8.04 0.37 27.57
CA ALA A 25 -7.81 -0.63 26.53
C ALA A 25 -8.69 -0.41 25.29
N ILE A 26 -9.87 0.19 25.44
CA ILE A 26 -10.78 0.49 24.31
C ILE A 26 -10.38 1.82 23.65
N ALA A 27 -10.18 2.87 24.45
CA ALA A 27 -9.93 4.25 24.00
C ALA A 27 -8.44 4.64 23.94
N GLY A 28 -7.54 3.71 24.22
CA GLY A 28 -6.10 3.95 24.14
C GLY A 28 -5.59 4.06 22.69
N PRO A 29 -4.39 4.61 22.48
CA PRO A 29 -3.79 4.81 21.15
C PRO A 29 -3.52 3.49 20.39
N THR A 30 -3.37 2.37 21.12
CA THR A 30 -3.28 1.01 20.57
C THR A 30 -4.52 0.17 20.91
N GLY A 31 -5.62 0.83 21.30
CA GLY A 31 -6.85 0.18 21.71
C GLY A 31 -7.68 -0.38 20.56
N LEU A 32 -8.81 -0.99 20.90
CA LEU A 32 -9.72 -1.61 19.93
C LEU A 32 -10.26 -0.63 18.88
N LEU A 33 -10.53 0.62 19.27
CA LEU A 33 -11.01 1.65 18.33
C LEU A 33 -9.92 2.04 17.32
N ALA A 34 -8.68 2.23 17.80
CA ALA A 34 -7.54 2.54 16.94
C ALA A 34 -7.16 1.38 16.01
N TRP A 35 -7.40 0.13 16.43
CA TRP A 35 -7.19 -1.04 15.58
C TRP A 35 -8.11 -1.06 14.35
N ALA A 36 -9.38 -0.71 14.52
CA ALA A 36 -10.33 -0.66 13.42
C ALA A 36 -9.91 0.39 12.37
N GLU A 37 -9.57 1.60 12.80
CA GLU A 37 -9.14 2.68 11.89
C GLU A 37 -7.78 2.37 11.23
N ASN A 38 -6.85 1.78 11.98
CA ASN A 38 -5.55 1.40 11.43
C ASN A 38 -5.66 0.26 10.40
N SER A 39 -6.64 -0.65 10.55
CA SER A 39 -6.85 -1.72 9.57
C SER A 39 -7.24 -1.20 8.19
N GLU A 40 -8.07 -0.15 8.13
CA GLU A 40 -8.46 0.50 6.88
C GLU A 40 -7.27 1.26 6.26
N VAL A 41 -6.54 2.02 7.08
CA VAL A 41 -5.33 2.73 6.64
C VAL A 41 -4.24 1.76 6.18
N LEU A 42 -4.12 0.60 6.82
CA LEU A 42 -3.20 -0.46 6.41
C LEU A 42 -3.58 -1.00 5.03
N ALA A 43 -4.86 -1.32 4.82
CA ALA A 43 -5.36 -1.79 3.54
C ALA A 43 -5.15 -0.77 2.41
N GLU A 44 -5.42 0.52 2.65
CA GLU A 44 -5.16 1.59 1.66
C GLU A 44 -3.68 1.67 1.29
N ARG A 45 -2.79 1.60 2.28
CA ARG A 45 -1.34 1.66 2.06
C ARG A 45 -0.84 0.43 1.30
N GLU A 46 -1.35 -0.74 1.63
CA GLU A 46 -0.97 -1.99 0.98
C GLU A 46 -1.41 -1.98 -0.50
N ALA A 47 -2.62 -1.49 -0.79
CA ALA A 47 -3.08 -1.28 -2.16
C ALA A 47 -2.20 -0.27 -2.92
N ARG A 48 -1.78 0.82 -2.26
CA ARG A 48 -0.86 1.80 -2.84
C ARG A 48 0.52 1.19 -3.14
N ILE A 49 1.03 0.35 -2.24
CA ILE A 49 2.31 -0.36 -2.44
C ILE A 49 2.22 -1.31 -3.63
N ALA A 50 1.13 -2.08 -3.76
CA ALA A 50 0.92 -2.98 -4.89
C ALA A 50 0.94 -2.21 -6.22
N MET A 51 0.14 -1.13 -6.33
CA MET A 51 0.10 -0.30 -7.52
C MET A 51 1.47 0.31 -7.86
N LEU A 52 2.22 0.76 -6.86
CA LEU A 52 3.54 1.35 -7.08
C LEU A 52 4.59 0.29 -7.45
N SER A 53 4.51 -0.92 -6.90
CA SER A 53 5.41 -2.00 -7.28
C SER A 53 5.20 -2.37 -8.74
N ASP A 54 3.95 -2.53 -9.19
CA ASP A 54 3.65 -2.86 -10.58
C ASP A 54 4.23 -1.82 -11.54
N LYS A 55 4.04 -0.52 -11.24
CA LYS A 55 4.64 0.57 -12.04
C LYS A 55 6.15 0.51 -12.05
N ARG A 56 6.76 0.23 -10.88
CA ARG A 56 8.22 0.13 -10.75
C ARG A 56 8.74 -1.07 -11.52
N ASP A 57 8.06 -2.21 -11.48
CA ASP A 57 8.47 -3.43 -12.18
C ASP A 57 8.34 -3.28 -13.69
N ALA A 58 7.27 -2.65 -14.18
CA ALA A 58 7.13 -2.29 -15.59
C ALA A 58 8.25 -1.34 -16.06
N LEU A 59 8.60 -0.33 -15.25
CA LEU A 59 9.69 0.59 -15.60
C LEU A 59 11.05 -0.11 -15.55
N LYS A 60 11.27 -0.96 -14.55
CA LYS A 60 12.50 -1.74 -14.43
C LYS A 60 12.70 -2.63 -15.65
N ASN A 61 11.66 -3.29 -16.13
CA ASN A 61 11.71 -4.10 -17.36
C ASN A 61 12.14 -3.25 -18.57
N ARG A 62 11.57 -2.05 -18.73
CA ARG A 62 11.97 -1.14 -19.84
C ARG A 62 13.41 -0.66 -19.74
N VAL A 63 13.89 -0.37 -18.53
CA VAL A 63 15.29 0.04 -18.33
C VAL A 63 16.24 -1.10 -18.65
N ASP A 64 15.88 -2.33 -18.28
CA ASP A 64 16.67 -3.53 -18.59
C ASP A 64 16.77 -3.77 -20.10
N LEU A 65 15.66 -3.58 -20.82
CA LEU A 65 15.64 -3.63 -22.27
C LEU A 65 16.42 -2.49 -22.95
N LEU A 66 16.73 -1.40 -22.24
CA LEU A 66 17.53 -0.28 -22.73
C LEU A 66 18.99 -0.35 -22.22
N ASP A 67 19.53 -1.56 -22.01
CA ASP A 67 20.90 -1.75 -21.55
C ASP A 67 21.91 -1.04 -22.48
N PRO A 68 22.80 -0.17 -21.95
CA PRO A 68 23.85 0.47 -22.74
C PRO A 68 24.81 -0.50 -23.45
N ASN A 69 24.91 -1.76 -23.02
CA ASN A 69 25.75 -2.77 -23.67
C ASN A 69 25.08 -3.48 -24.85
N GLY A 70 23.78 -3.22 -25.07
CA GLY A 70 23.00 -3.84 -26.13
C GLY A 70 21.51 -3.68 -25.87
N ALA A 71 20.95 -2.54 -26.27
CA ALA A 71 19.51 -2.29 -26.14
C ALA A 71 18.71 -3.20 -27.07
N ASP A 72 17.53 -3.62 -26.62
CA ASP A 72 16.61 -4.45 -27.38
C ASP A 72 16.14 -3.71 -28.65
N PRO A 73 16.36 -4.27 -29.85
CA PRO A 73 16.05 -3.61 -31.11
C PRO A 73 14.55 -3.33 -31.30
N ASP A 74 13.66 -4.17 -30.77
CA ASP A 74 12.21 -3.97 -30.90
C ASP A 74 11.77 -2.77 -30.05
N LEU A 75 12.27 -2.68 -28.82
CA LEU A 75 11.95 -1.55 -27.93
C LEU A 75 12.55 -0.25 -28.47
N VAL A 76 13.79 -0.27 -28.95
CA VAL A 76 14.42 0.91 -29.56
C VAL A 76 13.64 1.36 -30.79
N GLY A 77 13.23 0.44 -31.66
CA GLY A 77 12.40 0.75 -32.83
C GLY A 77 11.07 1.41 -32.46
N GLU A 78 10.39 0.90 -31.41
CA GLU A 78 9.17 1.51 -30.88
C GLU A 78 9.41 2.93 -30.38
N LEU A 79 10.43 3.16 -29.54
CA LEU A 79 10.74 4.49 -29.00
C LEU A 79 11.13 5.48 -30.11
N VAL A 80 11.94 5.05 -31.06
CA VAL A 80 12.38 5.88 -32.20
C VAL A 80 11.17 6.29 -33.04
N ARG A 81 10.23 5.38 -33.31
CA ARG A 81 9.00 5.71 -34.03
C ARG A 81 8.09 6.63 -33.22
N LYS A 82 7.94 6.39 -31.92
CA LYS A 82 7.04 7.14 -31.04
C LYS A 82 7.54 8.55 -30.73
N ASP A 83 8.82 8.69 -30.36
CA ASP A 83 9.38 9.94 -29.84
C ASP A 83 10.01 10.80 -30.94
N LEU A 84 10.56 10.18 -32.00
CA LEU A 84 11.21 10.90 -33.10
C LEU A 84 10.38 10.90 -34.38
N GLY A 85 9.33 10.07 -34.49
CA GLY A 85 8.48 10.00 -35.67
C GLY A 85 9.19 9.45 -36.91
N VAL A 86 10.34 8.79 -36.74
CA VAL A 86 11.12 8.24 -37.86
C VAL A 86 10.82 6.76 -38.05
N ILE A 87 10.87 6.31 -39.30
CA ILE A 87 10.64 4.92 -39.70
C ILE A 87 11.85 4.41 -40.49
N HIS A 88 12.15 3.12 -40.38
CA HIS A 88 13.19 2.52 -41.20
C HIS A 88 12.76 2.52 -42.68
N PRO A 89 13.68 2.70 -43.65
CA PRO A 89 13.36 2.69 -45.08
C PRO A 89 12.53 1.50 -45.58
N ASP A 90 12.58 0.37 -44.87
CA ASP A 90 11.93 -0.89 -45.23
C ASP A 90 10.58 -1.11 -44.50
N GLU A 91 10.11 -0.14 -43.72
CA GLU A 91 8.86 -0.24 -42.94
C GLU A 91 7.65 0.28 -43.72
N ILE A 92 6.53 -0.44 -43.65
CA ILE A 92 5.27 -0.09 -44.34
C ILE A 92 4.25 0.37 -43.31
N VAL A 93 3.63 1.54 -43.54
CA VAL A 93 2.54 2.07 -42.71
C VAL A 93 1.22 1.50 -43.20
N VAL A 94 0.51 0.77 -42.33
CA VAL A 94 -0.86 0.29 -42.59
C VAL A 94 -1.82 1.18 -41.82
N THR A 95 -2.61 1.98 -42.54
CA THR A 95 -3.72 2.73 -41.95
C THR A 95 -4.94 1.82 -41.87
N LEU A 96 -5.51 1.66 -40.67
CA LEU A 96 -6.78 0.97 -40.48
C LEU A 96 -7.89 1.99 -40.73
N GLU A 97 -8.88 1.67 -41.55
CA GLU A 97 -10.05 2.52 -41.74
C GLU A 97 -10.86 2.57 -40.44
N ASP A 98 -11.14 3.77 -39.95
CA ASP A 98 -12.06 3.99 -38.82
C ASP A 98 -13.48 3.63 -39.29
N GLU A 99 -14.10 2.59 -38.73
CA GLU A 99 -15.55 2.31 -38.86
C GLU A 99 -16.39 3.32 -38.06
#